data_AF-A0A6B3CYH0-F1
#
_entry.id   AF-A0A6B3CYH0-F1
#
_cell.length_a   1.000
_cell.length_b   1.000
_cell.length_c   1.000
_cell.angle_alpha   90.00
_cell.angle_beta   90.00
_cell.angle_gamma   90.00
#
_symmetry.space_group_name_H-M   'P 1'
#
loop_
_entity.id
_entity.type
_entity.pdbx_description
1 polymer ?
#
loop_
_entity_poly.entity_id
_entity_poly.type
_entity_poly.pdbx_seq_one_letter_code
_entity_poly.pdbx_strand_id
1 'polypeptide(L)' 'PYATPDYRTDERFHHTPGIDAGVLDEGLVAILGVPLLLGSGSGGKVIGALFAADRTPRAFSPDEVALLCSLA' A
#
# COMPACT_ATOMS: atom_id res chain seq x y z
N PRO A 1 2.25 8.19 0.17
CA PRO A 1 2.53 6.75 0.03
C PRO A 1 2.73 6.13 1.42
N TYR A 2 2.34 4.87 1.60
CA TYR A 2 2.56 4.09 2.83
C TYR A 2 3.22 2.77 2.44
N ALA A 3 4.32 2.43 3.11
CA ALA A 3 5.06 1.21 2.82
C ALA A 3 5.47 0.51 4.12
N THR A 4 5.35 -0.81 4.13
CA THR A 4 5.81 -1.68 5.20
C THR A 4 6.51 -2.91 4.63
N PRO A 5 7.66 -3.30 5.20
CA PRO A 5 8.28 -4.57 4.87
C PRO A 5 7.61 -5.78 5.52
N ASP A 6 6.78 -5.57 6.54
CA ASP A 6 6.00 -6.60 7.20
C ASP A 6 4.74 -5.96 7.82
N TYR A 7 3.62 -6.12 7.14
CA TYR A 7 2.33 -5.58 7.54
C TYR A 7 1.94 -6.05 8.95
N ARG A 8 2.22 -7.31 9.31
CA ARG A 8 1.68 -7.93 10.53
C ARG A 8 2.25 -7.33 11.81
N THR A 9 3.45 -6.79 11.72
CA THR A 9 4.20 -6.27 12.86
C THR A 9 4.28 -4.74 12.86
N ASP A 10 3.72 -4.08 11.85
CA ASP A 10 3.81 -2.65 11.66
C ASP A 10 2.62 -1.91 12.28
N GLU A 11 2.80 -1.45 13.52
CA GLU A 11 1.79 -0.71 14.28
C GLU A 11 1.38 0.64 13.65
N ARG A 12 2.08 1.10 12.60
CA ARG A 12 1.68 2.29 11.84
C ARG A 12 0.45 2.01 10.96
N PHE A 13 0.16 0.74 10.66
CA PHE A 13 -1.02 0.35 9.92
C PHE A 13 -2.20 0.15 10.87
N HIS A 14 -3.35 0.70 10.48
CA HIS A 14 -4.59 0.44 11.20
C HIS A 14 -5.10 -0.95 10.83
N HIS A 15 -4.75 -1.93 11.64
CA HIS A 15 -5.22 -3.30 11.53
C HIS A 15 -6.72 -3.37 11.73
N THR A 16 -7.42 -3.85 10.72
CA THR A 16 -8.87 -4.09 10.79
C THR A 16 -9.15 -5.55 10.48
N PRO A 17 -10.11 -6.20 11.14
CA PRO A 17 -10.34 -7.64 10.97
C PRO A 17 -10.57 -8.07 9.51
N GLY A 18 -11.20 -7.22 8.69
CA GLY A 18 -11.44 -7.52 7.28
C GLY A 18 -10.17 -7.44 6.42
N ILE A 19 -9.33 -6.41 6.63
CA ILE A 19 -8.08 -6.26 5.89
C ILE A 19 -7.08 -7.33 6.34
N ASP A 20 -6.99 -7.58 7.64
CA ASP A 20 -6.12 -8.63 8.19
C ASP A 20 -6.51 -10.00 7.64
N ALA A 21 -7.81 -10.33 7.59
CA ALA A 21 -8.27 -11.60 7.02
C ALA A 21 -7.85 -11.75 5.55
N GLY A 22 -8.00 -10.71 4.72
CA GLY A 22 -7.57 -10.74 3.32
C GLY A 22 -6.05 -10.87 3.17
N VAL A 23 -5.28 -10.09 3.95
CA VAL A 23 -3.81 -10.17 3.97
C VAL A 23 -3.33 -11.56 4.38
N LEU A 24 -3.97 -12.17 5.37
CA LEU A 24 -3.62 -13.51 5.86
C LEU A 24 -3.97 -14.61 4.86
N ASP A 25 -5.17 -14.57 4.27
CA ASP A 25 -5.64 -15.58 3.32
C ASP A 25 -4.82 -15.55 2.03
N GLU A 26 -4.43 -14.35 1.56
CA GLU A 26 -3.59 -14.18 0.38
C GLU A 26 -2.08 -14.37 0.65
N GLY A 27 -1.69 -14.40 1.94
CA GLY A 27 -0.31 -14.56 2.40
C GLY A 27 0.57 -13.34 2.18
N LEU A 28 -0.01 -12.13 2.15
CA LEU A 28 0.72 -10.88 1.95
C LEU A 28 1.55 -10.54 3.19
N VAL A 29 2.77 -10.04 2.97
CA VAL A 29 3.73 -9.68 4.02
C VAL A 29 4.19 -8.24 3.84
N ALA A 30 4.88 -7.94 2.74
CA ALA A 30 5.26 -6.57 2.43
C ALA A 30 4.12 -5.88 1.66
N ILE A 31 3.80 -4.63 1.99
CA ILE A 31 2.73 -3.87 1.35
C ILE A 31 3.21 -2.44 1.07
N LEU A 32 2.94 -1.96 -0.14
CA LEU A 32 3.11 -0.57 -0.58
C LEU A 32 1.75 -0.07 -1.09
N GLY A 33 1.24 1.03 -0.53
CA GLY A 33 0.03 1.71 -0.97
C GLY A 33 0.26 3.16 -1.37
N VAL A 34 -0.35 3.58 -2.47
CA VAL A 34 -0.37 4.97 -2.96
C VAL A 34 -1.82 5.43 -3.16
N PRO A 35 -2.16 6.70 -2.87
CA PRO A 35 -3.53 7.20 -3.05
C PRO A 35 -3.87 7.30 -4.53
N LEU A 36 -5.05 6.83 -4.92
CA LEU A 36 -5.64 7.08 -6.24
C LEU A 36 -6.36 8.43 -6.23
N LEU A 37 -5.95 9.33 -7.13
CA LEU A 37 -6.50 10.69 -7.19
C LEU A 37 -7.41 10.85 -8.41
N LEU A 38 -8.65 11.29 -8.15
CA LEU A 38 -9.58 11.68 -9.20
C LEU A 38 -9.49 13.19 -9.44
N GLY A 39 -9.14 13.56 -10.68
CA GLY A 39 -8.97 14.95 -11.12
C GLY A 39 -7.49 15.35 -11.24
N SER A 40 -7.20 16.36 -12.08
CA SER A 40 -5.83 16.82 -12.33
C SER A 40 -5.46 18.01 -11.43
N GLY A 41 -4.32 17.93 -10.73
CA GLY A 41 -3.74 19.04 -9.97
C GLY A 41 -3.85 18.93 -8.44
N SER A 42 -3.51 20.01 -7.74
CA SER A 42 -3.38 20.08 -6.26
C SER A 42 -4.68 19.95 -5.46
N GLY A 43 -5.81 19.66 -6.12
CA GLY A 43 -7.13 19.48 -5.53
C GLY A 43 -7.80 18.14 -5.84
N GLY A 44 -7.05 17.16 -6.34
CA GLY A 44 -7.58 15.83 -6.67
C GLY A 44 -8.20 15.13 -5.47
N LYS A 45 -9.37 14.51 -5.65
CA LYS A 45 -10.06 13.78 -4.59
C LYS A 45 -9.47 12.37 -4.47
N VAL A 46 -9.09 11.96 -3.26
CA VAL A 46 -8.73 10.55 -3.01
C VAL A 46 -9.98 9.69 -3.17
N ILE A 47 -9.94 8.77 -4.13
CA ILE A 47 -11.05 7.83 -4.40
C ILE A 47 -10.73 6.39 -3.99
N GLY A 48 -9.48 6.11 -3.65
CA GLY A 48 -9.03 4.79 -3.23
C GLY A 48 -7.51 4.75 -3.04
N ALA A 49 -6.97 3.55 -3.03
CA ALA A 49 -5.53 3.30 -3.01
C ALA A 49 -5.17 2.22 -4.03
N LEU A 50 -4.06 2.43 -4.74
CA LEU A 50 -3.40 1.39 -5.52
C LEU A 50 -2.34 0.77 -4.61
N PHE A 51 -2.28 -0.57 -4.58
CA PHE A 51 -1.30 -1.27 -3.76
C PHE A 51 -0.50 -2.30 -4.56
N ALA A 52 0.73 -2.51 -4.12
CA ALA A 52 1.59 -3.62 -4.48
C ALA A 52 1.96 -4.37 -3.20
N ALA A 53 2.03 -5.70 -3.28
CA ALA A 53 2.34 -6.53 -2.12
C ALA A 53 3.13 -7.78 -2.51
N ASP A 54 3.93 -8.26 -1.56
CA ASP A 54 4.76 -9.47 -1.70
C ASP A 54 4.50 -10.44 -0.54
N ARG A 55 4.65 -11.74 -0.82
CA ARG A 55 4.50 -12.82 0.19
C ARG A 55 5.74 -13.05 1.05
N THR A 56 6.74 -12.20 0.90
CA THR A 56 8.01 -12.25 1.66
C THR A 56 8.34 -10.86 2.18
N PRO A 57 8.96 -10.73 3.35
CA PRO A 57 9.39 -9.43 3.85
C PRO A 57 10.38 -8.75 2.90
N ARG A 58 10.11 -7.49 2.54
CA ARG A 58 11.06 -6.67 1.77
C ARG A 58 10.75 -5.18 1.88
N ALA A 59 11.78 -4.35 1.79
CA ALA A 59 11.61 -2.91 1.63
C ALA A 59 11.39 -2.55 0.15
N PHE A 60 10.55 -1.55 -0.09
CA PHE A 60 10.36 -0.93 -1.40
C PHE A 60 11.33 0.23 -1.57
N SER A 61 12.02 0.27 -2.71
CA SER A 61 12.91 1.38 -3.06
C SER A 61 12.11 2.65 -3.42
N PRO A 62 12.72 3.84 -3.30
CA PRO A 62 12.07 5.09 -3.73
C PRO A 62 11.58 5.07 -5.19
N ASP A 63 12.32 4.39 -6.07
CA ASP A 63 11.96 4.27 -7.49
C ASP A 63 10.72 3.40 -7.69
N GLU A 64 10.56 2.31 -6.93
CA GLU A 64 9.35 1.49 -6.95
C GLU A 64 8.14 2.25 -6.42
N VAL A 65 8.33 3.07 -5.37
CA VAL A 65 7.29 3.96 -4.85
C VAL A 65 6.90 5.00 -5.90
N ALA A 66 7.88 5.62 -6.57
CA ALA A 66 7.63 6.60 -7.62
C ALA A 66 6.92 5.98 -8.83
N LEU A 67 7.32 4.76 -9.24
CA LEU A 67 6.66 4.01 -10.29
C LEU A 67 5.19 3.77 -9.94
N LEU A 68 4.89 3.27 -8.73
CA LEU A 68 3.52 3.01 -8.33
C LEU A 68 2.69 4.31 -8.25
N CYS A 69 3.27 5.41 -7.74
CA CYS A 69 2.64 6.73 -7.75
C CYS A 69 2.33 7.24 -9.16
N SER A 70 3.15 6.92 -10.17
CA SER A 70 2.91 7.35 -11.56
C SER A 70 1.72 6.65 -12.23
N LEU A 71 1.30 5.51 -11.68
CA LEU A 71 0.14 4.73 -12.15
C LEU A 71 -1.17 5.12 -11.45
N ALA A 72 -1.09 5.96 -10.42
CA ALA A 72 -2.17 6.30 -9.49
C ALA A 72 -2.71 7.73 -9.67
#